data_AF-A0A532CPA2-F1
#
_entry.id   AF-A0A532CPA2-F1
#
_cell.length_a   1.000
_cell.length_b   1.000
_cell.length_c   1.000
_cell.angle_alpha   90.00
_cell.angle_beta   90.00
_cell.angle_gamma   90.00
#
_symmetry.space_group_name_H-M   'P 1'
#
loop_
_entity.id
_entity.type
_entity.pdbx_description
1 polymer ?
#
loop_
_entity_poly.entity_id
_entity_poly.type
_entity_poly.pdbx_seq_one_letter_code
_entity_poly.pdbx_strand_id
1 'polypeptide(L)'
;MRQVCARALGSSYTYSLPLMAATIGLLAACASAPVHEDWIRIGVTTKDQVIARYGQPDLVIASPEGNIDVYRPTASRSSVPRIEIPTAQAGPFGSATTRMQLIDPGLGAKDLNDTVKERLRKEIRIRYDNRGVVQELSSP
;
A
#
# COMPACT_ATOMS: atom_id res chain seq x y z
N MET A 1 20.59 57.03 -51.72
CA MET A 1 19.79 56.92 -50.47
C MET A 1 19.00 55.62 -50.55
N ARG A 2 19.57 54.50 -50.07
CA ARG A 2 19.20 53.78 -48.82
C ARG A 2 17.69 53.56 -48.65
N GLN A 3 17.22 52.34 -48.90
CA GLN A 3 16.60 51.51 -47.85
C GLN A 3 16.48 50.05 -48.33
N VAL A 4 17.22 49.20 -47.64
CA VAL A 4 17.40 47.76 -47.88
C VAL A 4 16.46 47.01 -46.93
N CYS A 5 15.78 46.02 -47.48
CA CYS A 5 15.39 44.74 -46.88
C CYS A 5 14.97 44.75 -45.39
N ALA A 6 13.66 44.72 -45.13
CA ALA A 6 13.13 44.43 -43.80
C ALA A 6 11.79 43.67 -43.88
N ARG A 7 11.72 42.59 -44.65
CA ARG A 7 10.52 41.72 -44.72
C ARG A 7 10.88 40.26 -44.98
N ALA A 8 11.61 39.61 -44.07
CA ALA A 8 11.86 38.17 -44.20
C ALA A 8 12.16 37.43 -42.88
N LEU A 9 11.81 37.96 -41.70
CA LEU A 9 12.16 37.33 -40.41
C LEU A 9 10.97 36.99 -39.50
N GLY A 10 9.73 37.26 -39.92
CA GLY A 10 8.55 37.09 -39.04
C GLY A 10 7.86 35.72 -39.10
N SER A 11 8.12 34.89 -40.12
CA SER A 11 7.24 33.75 -40.44
C SER A 11 7.65 32.42 -39.79
N SER A 12 8.85 32.32 -39.21
CA SER A 12 9.38 31.05 -38.70
C SER A 12 9.09 30.83 -37.21
N TYR A 13 8.67 31.87 -36.46
CA TYR A 13 8.47 31.78 -35.01
C TYR A 13 7.09 31.26 -34.59
N THR A 14 6.07 31.42 -35.44
CA THR A 14 4.67 31.08 -35.09
C THR A 14 4.40 29.58 -35.06
N TYR A 15 5.20 28.76 -35.74
CA TYR A 15 5.06 27.30 -35.76
C TYR A 15 5.93 26.57 -34.72
N SER A 16 6.86 27.28 -34.06
CA SER A 16 7.76 26.68 -33.06
C SER A 16 7.11 26.49 -31.69
N LEU A 17 6.18 27.39 -31.33
CA LEU A 17 5.47 27.39 -30.05
C LEU A 17 4.55 26.16 -29.83
N PRO A 18 3.70 25.72 -30.79
CA PRO A 18 2.82 24.58 -30.55
C PRO A 18 3.58 23.24 -30.47
N LEU A 19 4.72 23.14 -31.16
CA LEU A 19 5.53 21.91 -31.21
C LEU A 19 6.28 21.70 -29.89
N MET A 20 6.80 22.78 -29.27
CA MET A 20 7.38 22.73 -27.92
C MET A 20 6.32 22.40 -26.86
N ALA A 21 5.12 22.98 -26.95
CA ALA A 21 4.03 22.68 -26.02
C ALA A 21 3.59 21.20 -26.06
N ALA A 22 3.55 20.60 -27.25
CA ALA A 22 3.23 19.18 -27.41
C ALA A 22 4.28 18.25 -26.76
N THR A 23 5.57 18.60 -26.83
CA THR A 23 6.62 17.81 -26.18
C THR A 23 6.60 17.90 -24.65
N ILE A 24 6.26 19.05 -24.08
CA ILE A 24 6.14 19.24 -22.62
C ILE A 24 4.94 18.45 -22.07
N GLY A 25 3.83 18.40 -22.81
CA GLY A 25 2.66 17.59 -22.44
C GLY A 25 2.93 16.09 -22.42
N LEU A 26 3.72 15.58 -23.37
CA LEU A 26 4.14 14.18 -23.41
C LEU A 26 5.11 13.81 -22.27
N LEU A 27 5.96 14.74 -21.83
CA LEU A 27 6.87 14.52 -20.70
C LEU A 27 6.16 14.54 -19.33
N ALA A 28 5.06 15.27 -19.20
CA ALA A 28 4.27 15.32 -17.95
C ALA A 28 3.52 14.02 -17.65
N ALA A 29 3.31 13.15 -18.65
CA ALA A 29 2.62 11.87 -18.47
C ALA A 29 3.50 10.76 -17.86
N CYS A 30 4.81 10.96 -17.72
CA CYS A 30 5.73 9.95 -17.18
C CYS A 30 6.05 10.10 -15.68
N ALA A 31 5.49 11.11 -15.00
CA ALA A 31 5.84 11.42 -13.61
C ALA A 31 4.84 10.93 -12.55
N SER A 32 3.87 10.08 -12.90
CA SER A 32 3.06 9.37 -11.91
C SER A 32 3.81 8.14 -11.40
N ALA A 33 4.86 8.37 -10.59
CA ALA A 33 5.46 7.31 -9.79
C ALA A 33 4.49 6.98 -8.64
N PRO A 34 3.95 5.75 -8.53
CA PRO A 34 3.22 5.35 -7.35
C PRO A 34 4.20 5.34 -6.16
N VAL A 35 4.03 6.32 -5.27
CA VAL A 35 4.72 6.41 -3.98
C VAL A 35 4.20 5.28 -3.09
N HIS A 36 4.85 4.12 -3.16
CA HIS A 36 5.05 3.16 -2.07
C HIS A 36 5.48 1.84 -2.70
N GLU A 37 6.80 1.69 -2.91
CA GLU A 37 7.59 0.45 -2.77
C GLU A 37 8.92 0.55 -3.53
N ASP A 38 9.71 1.59 -3.27
CA ASP A 38 11.01 1.80 -3.95
C ASP A 38 11.99 0.62 -3.79
N TRP A 39 11.71 -0.29 -2.85
CA TRP A 39 12.53 -1.47 -2.59
C TRP A 39 12.09 -2.71 -3.39
N ILE A 40 10.81 -2.83 -3.80
CA ILE A 40 10.35 -3.93 -4.65
C ILE A 40 10.55 -3.52 -6.11
N ARG A 41 11.54 -4.13 -6.76
CA ARG A 41 11.89 -3.86 -8.14
C ARG A 41 11.41 -5.00 -9.03
N ILE A 42 10.54 -4.66 -9.98
CA ILE A 42 10.07 -5.59 -11.01
C ILE A 42 11.28 -6.15 -11.78
N GLY A 43 11.30 -7.46 -11.98
CA GLY A 43 12.37 -8.20 -12.66
C GLY A 43 13.63 -8.44 -11.83
N VAL A 44 13.69 -7.94 -10.59
CA VAL A 44 14.89 -8.04 -9.73
C VAL A 44 14.56 -8.66 -8.38
N THR A 45 13.50 -8.16 -7.73
CA THR A 45 13.11 -8.65 -6.40
C THR A 45 12.53 -10.05 -6.51
N THR A 46 12.94 -10.93 -5.60
CA THR A 46 12.48 -12.32 -5.54
C THR A 46 11.41 -12.51 -4.46
N LYS A 47 10.58 -13.53 -4.63
CA LYS A 47 9.57 -13.94 -3.65
C LYS A 47 10.18 -14.16 -2.26
N ASP A 48 11.36 -14.76 -2.19
CA ASP A 48 12.04 -14.99 -0.91
C ASP A 48 12.44 -13.68 -0.22
N GLN A 49 12.88 -12.67 -0.97
CA GLN A 49 13.16 -11.34 -0.41
C GLN A 49 11.89 -10.66 0.10
N VAL A 50 10.76 -10.85 -0.60
CA VAL A 50 9.46 -10.37 -0.13
C VAL A 50 9.04 -11.07 1.15
N ILE A 51 9.15 -12.40 1.18
CA ILE A 51 8.80 -13.19 2.35
C ILE A 51 9.70 -12.88 3.55
N ALA A 52 11.00 -12.64 3.32
CA ALA A 52 11.93 -12.27 4.38
C ALA A 52 11.51 -10.96 5.08
N ARG A 53 10.92 -10.03 4.33
CA ARG A 53 10.54 -8.70 4.84
C ARG A 53 9.13 -8.67 5.40
N TYR A 54 8.14 -9.15 4.64
CA TYR A 54 6.73 -9.08 5.02
C TYR A 54 6.20 -10.37 5.67
N GLY A 55 6.88 -11.50 5.52
CA GLY A 55 6.39 -12.81 5.96
C GLY A 55 5.64 -13.55 4.85
N GLN A 56 4.89 -14.59 5.22
CA GLN A 56 4.07 -15.31 4.26
C GLN A 56 2.90 -14.43 3.78
N PRO A 57 2.46 -14.57 2.52
CA PRO A 57 1.29 -13.84 2.03
C PRO A 57 0.01 -14.29 2.74
N ASP A 58 -0.95 -13.36 2.86
CA ASP A 58 -2.25 -13.65 3.46
C ASP A 58 -3.12 -14.53 2.54
N LEU A 59 -2.95 -14.34 1.22
CA LEU A 59 -3.69 -15.06 0.19
C LEU A 59 -2.78 -15.29 -1.02
N VAL A 60 -2.90 -16.47 -1.63
CA VAL A 60 -2.29 -16.78 -2.92
C VAL A 60 -3.40 -17.08 -3.92
N ILE A 61 -3.43 -16.33 -5.02
CA ILE A 61 -4.37 -16.52 -6.13
C ILE A 61 -3.58 -17.13 -7.28
N ALA A 62 -3.88 -18.38 -7.63
CA ALA A 62 -3.32 -19.00 -8.81
C ALA A 62 -4.05 -18.50 -10.06
N SER A 63 -3.32 -17.98 -11.05
CA SER A 63 -3.84 -17.64 -12.38
C SER A 63 -3.04 -18.37 -13.46
N PRO A 64 -3.61 -18.56 -14.67
CA PRO A 64 -2.88 -19.11 -15.81
C PRO A 64 -1.61 -18.32 -16.17
N GLU A 65 -1.59 -17.03 -15.84
CA GLU A 65 -0.50 -16.09 -16.10
C GLU A 65 0.52 -15.99 -14.97
N GLY A 66 0.31 -16.71 -13.86
CA GLY A 66 1.21 -16.74 -12.71
C GLY A 66 0.48 -16.73 -11.37
N ASN A 67 1.23 -16.91 -10.29
CA ASN A 67 0.68 -16.77 -8.93
C ASN A 67 0.72 -15.30 -8.50
N ILE A 68 -0.40 -14.84 -7.95
CA ILE A 68 -0.54 -13.51 -7.35
C ILE A 68 -0.61 -13.70 -5.84
N ASP A 69 0.40 -13.21 -5.14
CA ASP A 69 0.39 -13.16 -3.68
C ASP A 69 -0.22 -11.82 -3.23
N VAL A 70 -1.11 -11.87 -2.25
CA VAL A 70 -1.76 -10.69 -1.66
C VAL A 70 -1.27 -10.52 -0.23
N TYR A 71 -0.81 -9.32 0.08
CA TYR A 71 -0.45 -8.91 1.43
C TYR A 71 -1.36 -7.78 1.86
N ARG A 72 -2.12 -7.99 2.92
CA ARG A 72 -3.05 -7.02 3.47
C ARG A 72 -2.38 -6.24 4.59
N PRO A 73 -2.80 -4.98 4.84
CA PRO A 73 -2.42 -4.30 6.06
C PRO A 73 -2.92 -5.15 7.23
N THR A 74 -2.04 -5.51 8.15
CA THR A 74 -2.50 -5.98 9.44
C THR A 74 -3.25 -4.82 10.08
N ALA A 75 -4.57 -4.95 10.21
CA ALA A 75 -5.44 -3.90 10.72
C ALA A 75 -4.80 -3.29 11.97
N SER A 76 -4.44 -2.01 11.89
CA SER A 76 -3.95 -1.25 13.03
C SER A 76 -5.06 -1.28 14.08
N ARG A 77 -4.79 -1.96 15.20
CA ARG A 77 -5.75 -2.31 16.25
C ARG A 77 -6.91 -3.14 15.72
N SER A 78 -6.83 -4.45 15.93
CA SER A 78 -8.03 -5.12 16.43
C SER A 78 -8.47 -4.31 17.66
N SER A 79 -9.53 -3.51 17.53
CA SER A 79 -10.24 -3.05 18.70
C SER A 79 -10.79 -4.32 19.30
N VAL A 80 -10.04 -4.95 20.20
CA VAL A 80 -10.52 -6.10 20.94
C VAL A 80 -11.84 -5.61 21.55
N PRO A 81 -12.99 -6.18 21.16
CA PRO A 81 -14.27 -5.67 21.61
C PRO A 81 -14.28 -5.83 23.12
N ARG A 82 -14.35 -4.72 23.85
CA ARG A 82 -14.46 -4.77 25.29
C ARG A 82 -15.84 -5.34 25.61
N ILE A 83 -15.88 -6.53 26.18
CA ILE A 83 -17.14 -7.20 26.52
C ILE A 83 -17.43 -6.90 27.98
N GLU A 84 -18.60 -6.33 28.25
CA GLU A 84 -19.11 -6.17 29.60
C GLU A 84 -20.03 -7.35 29.93
N ILE A 85 -19.76 -8.07 31.02
CA ILE A 85 -20.65 -9.11 31.51
C ILE A 85 -21.29 -8.72 32.84
N PRO A 86 -22.57 -9.03 33.05
CA PRO A 86 -23.20 -8.88 34.36
C PRO A 86 -22.64 -9.96 35.29
N THR A 87 -22.01 -9.55 36.38
CA THR A 87 -21.52 -10.45 37.42
C THR A 87 -22.37 -10.27 38.67
N ALA A 88 -23.00 -11.33 39.16
CA ALA A 88 -23.77 -11.32 40.39
C ALA A 88 -22.84 -11.53 41.60
N GLN A 89 -22.90 -10.64 42.58
CA GLN A 89 -22.20 -10.76 43.84
C GLN A 89 -23.23 -10.92 44.97
N ALA A 90 -23.03 -11.90 45.84
CA ALA A 90 -23.88 -12.08 47.02
C ALA A 90 -23.73 -10.88 47.96
N GLY A 91 -24.84 -10.25 48.28
CA GLY A 91 -24.94 -9.14 49.22
C GLY A 91 -25.34 -9.61 50.62
N PRO A 92 -25.28 -8.72 51.62
CA PRO A 92 -25.75 -9.01 52.96
C PRO A 92 -27.25 -9.33 52.95
N PHE A 93 -27.70 -10.18 53.88
CA PHE A 93 -29.11 -10.56 54.07
C PHE A 93 -29.76 -11.31 52.90
N GLY A 94 -28.99 -12.07 52.11
CA GLY A 94 -29.54 -12.88 51.01
C GLY A 94 -29.92 -12.08 49.77
N SER A 95 -29.50 -10.81 49.70
CA SER A 95 -29.62 -10.00 48.48
C SER A 95 -28.53 -10.40 47.47
N ALA A 96 -28.78 -10.13 46.18
CA ALA A 96 -27.76 -10.25 45.13
C ALA A 96 -27.60 -8.90 44.44
N THR A 97 -26.36 -8.43 44.29
CA THR A 97 -26.03 -7.20 43.56
C THR A 97 -25.38 -7.56 42.24
N THR A 98 -25.98 -7.10 41.14
CA THR A 98 -25.41 -7.27 39.80
C THR A 98 -24.52 -6.07 39.49
N ARG A 99 -23.27 -6.32 39.09
CA ARG A 99 -22.36 -5.29 38.59
C ARG A 99 -21.92 -5.63 37.17
N MET A 100 -21.82 -4.61 36.32
CA MET A 100 -21.20 -4.76 35.00
C MET A 100 -19.69 -4.83 35.18
N GLN A 101 -19.07 -5.92 34.73
CA GLN A 101 -17.62 -6.08 34.77
C GLN A 101 -17.08 -6.14 33.35
N LEU A 102 -16.11 -5.25 33.07
CA LEU A 102 -15.35 -5.27 31.83
C LEU A 102 -14.41 -6.47 31.84
N ILE A 103 -14.44 -7.28 30.79
CA ILE A 103 -13.48 -8.37 30.58
C ILE A 103 -12.70 -8.07 29.31
N ASP A 104 -11.37 -8.18 29.41
CA ASP A 104 -10.50 -8.22 28.24
C ASP A 104 -10.57 -9.63 27.63
N PRO A 105 -11.09 -9.81 26.41
CA PRO A 105 -11.25 -11.13 25.76
C PRO A 105 -9.94 -11.87 25.41
N GLY A 106 -8.78 -11.42 25.89
CA GLY A 106 -7.48 -11.95 25.49
C GLY A 106 -6.79 -12.73 26.60
N LEU A 107 -6.63 -14.04 26.43
CA LEU A 107 -5.64 -14.84 27.16
C LEU A 107 -4.22 -14.38 26.75
N GLY A 108 -3.68 -13.40 27.47
CA GLY A 108 -2.28 -13.01 27.36
C GLY A 108 -1.91 -12.32 26.05
N ALA A 109 -2.55 -11.19 25.76
CA ALA A 109 -1.98 -10.20 24.83
C ALA A 109 -0.72 -9.58 25.46
N LYS A 110 0.32 -10.38 25.64
CA LYS A 110 1.68 -9.87 25.79
C LYS A 110 1.98 -9.17 24.49
N ASP A 111 2.14 -7.86 24.57
CA ASP A 111 2.64 -7.00 23.50
C ASP A 111 3.97 -7.57 23.01
N LEU A 112 3.92 -8.46 22.01
CA LEU A 112 5.06 -8.86 21.18
C LEU A 112 5.35 -7.71 20.25
N ASN A 113 5.87 -6.63 20.83
CA ASN A 113 6.14 -5.37 20.16
C ASN A 113 7.61 -5.23 19.74
N ASP A 114 8.33 -6.34 19.51
CA ASP A 114 9.81 -6.29 19.38
C ASP A 114 10.40 -7.03 18.18
N THR A 115 9.63 -7.20 17.11
CA THR A 115 10.26 -7.44 15.80
C THR A 115 9.45 -6.69 14.76
N VAL A 116 9.83 -5.43 14.55
CA VAL A 116 9.22 -4.54 13.56
C VAL A 116 9.54 -5.10 12.17
N LYS A 117 8.79 -6.12 11.74
CA LYS A 117 8.56 -6.37 10.32
C LYS A 117 7.89 -5.13 9.78
N GLU A 118 8.47 -4.56 8.73
CA GLU A 118 7.96 -3.33 8.13
C GLU A 118 6.51 -3.54 7.73
N ARG A 119 5.61 -2.78 8.36
CA ARG A 119 4.17 -3.00 8.26
C ARG A 119 3.65 -2.35 7.00
N LEU A 120 2.95 -3.13 6.18
CA LEU A 120 2.23 -2.65 5.01
C LEU A 120 1.13 -1.68 5.44
N ARG A 121 1.13 -0.48 4.84
CA ARG A 121 0.11 0.55 5.05
C ARG A 121 -1.13 0.33 4.18
N LYS A 122 -0.98 -0.39 3.07
CA LYS A 122 -2.02 -0.66 2.07
C LYS A 122 -1.91 -2.11 1.60
N GLU A 123 -3.01 -2.65 1.10
CA GLU A 123 -2.98 -3.97 0.45
C GLU A 123 -2.10 -3.86 -0.79
N ILE A 124 -1.19 -4.82 -0.94
CA ILE A 124 -0.39 -4.98 -2.15
C ILE A 124 -0.66 -6.36 -2.73
N ARG A 125 -0.62 -6.43 -4.05
CA ARG A 125 -0.72 -7.67 -4.81
C ARG A 125 0.51 -7.77 -5.70
N ILE A 126 1.23 -8.87 -5.56
CA ILE A 126 2.48 -9.11 -6.25
C ILE A 126 2.33 -10.33 -7.13
N ARG A 127 2.51 -10.17 -8.44
CA ARG A 127 2.57 -11.29 -9.38
C ARG A 127 4.01 -11.73 -9.56
N TYR A 128 4.24 -13.04 -9.50
CA TYR A 128 5.56 -13.63 -9.73
C TYR A 128 5.59 -14.45 -11.01
N ASP A 129 6.74 -14.47 -11.66
CA ASP A 129 7.02 -15.41 -12.74
C ASP A 129 7.30 -16.84 -12.20
N ASN A 130 7.53 -17.78 -13.12
CA ASN A 130 7.83 -19.17 -12.78
C ASN A 130 9.16 -19.37 -12.05
N ARG A 131 10.00 -18.34 -11.96
CA ARG A 131 11.27 -18.33 -11.24
C ARG A 131 11.14 -17.65 -9.87
N GLY A 132 9.94 -17.19 -9.51
CA GLY A 132 9.69 -16.47 -8.26
C GLY A 132 10.20 -15.04 -8.27
N VAL A 133 10.36 -14.41 -9.45
CA VAL A 133 10.76 -13.00 -9.59
C VAL A 133 9.51 -12.14 -9.76
N VAL A 134 9.49 -10.97 -9.11
CA VAL A 134 8.37 -10.02 -9.19
C VAL A 134 8.20 -9.54 -10.63
N GLN A 135 7.03 -9.77 -11.20
CA GLN A 135 6.65 -9.34 -12.54
C GLN A 135 5.75 -8.10 -12.51
N GLU A 136 4.88 -8.01 -11.51
CA GLU A 136 3.92 -6.92 -11.41
C GLU A 136 3.60 -6.60 -9.95
N LEU A 137 3.38 -5.31 -9.71
CA LEU A 137 2.91 -4.78 -8.44
C LEU A 137 1.60 -4.03 -8.68
N SER A 138 0.55 -4.37 -7.95
CA SER A 138 -0.72 -3.65 -7.99
C SER A 138 -1.26 -3.39 -6.59
N SER A 139 -1.89 -2.23 -6.42
CA SER A 139 -2.76 -1.93 -5.29
C SER A 139 -4.19 -2.03 -5.81
N PRO A 140 -5.14 -2.61 -5.04
CA PRO A 140 -6.56 -2.40 -5.32
C PRO A 140 -6.94 -0.91 -5.26
#